data_AF-A0A1C4IMD8-F1
#
_entry.id   AF-A0A1C4IMD8-F1
#
_cell.length_a   1.000
_cell.length_b   1.000
_cell.length_c   1.000
_cell.angle_alpha   90.00
_cell.angle_beta   90.00
_cell.angle_gamma   90.00
#
_symmetry.space_group_name_H-M   'P 1'
#
loop_
_entity.id
_entity.type
_entity.pdbx_description
1 polymer ?
#
loop_
_entity_poly.entity_id
_entity_poly.type
_entity_poly.pdbx_seq_one_letter_code
_entity_poly.pdbx_strand_id
1 'polypeptide(L)' 'MDPLDIENRFAFHAAPTEEKRDAHTSVRQSCRQLADFLNEKVPDGREKVLMMTHLEEVMFWGNAALARQNPQSTSG' A
#
# COMPACT_ATOMS: atom_id res chain seq x y z
N MET A 1 -0.80 15.62 -6.58
CA MET A 1 -1.04 15.18 -5.18
C MET A 1 0.25 15.35 -4.41
N ASP A 2 0.18 15.75 -3.14
CA ASP A 2 1.36 15.97 -2.30
C ASP A 2 2.05 14.61 -1.99
N PRO A 3 3.39 14.51 -2.01
CA PRO A 3 4.10 13.28 -1.61
C PRO A 3 3.73 12.77 -0.21
N LEU A 4 3.43 13.67 0.73
CA LEU A 4 3.01 13.32 2.09
C LEU A 4 1.61 12.66 2.11
N ASP A 5 0.73 13.02 1.18
CA ASP A 5 -0.57 12.36 1.04
C ASP A 5 -0.38 10.90 0.60
N ILE A 6 0.53 10.65 -0.35
CA ILE A 6 0.88 9.29 -0.78
C ILE A 6 1.48 8.52 0.38
N GLU A 7 2.30 9.18 1.20
CA GLU A 7 2.81 8.57 2.42
C GLU A 7 1.69 8.13 3.35
N ASN A 8 0.77 9.01 3.68
CA ASN A 8 -0.33 8.68 4.57
C ASN A 8 -1.26 7.59 4.00
N ARG A 9 -1.53 7.61 2.70
CA ARG A 9 -2.43 6.66 2.02
C ARG A 9 -1.87 5.24 1.98
N PHE A 10 -0.55 5.11 1.79
CA PHE A 10 0.11 3.81 1.62
C PHE A 10 0.98 3.40 2.83
N ALA A 11 1.14 4.24 3.85
CA ALA A 11 1.91 3.95 5.06
C ALA A 11 1.35 2.75 5.83
N PHE A 12 2.28 2.00 6.44
CA PHE A 12 1.96 0.91 7.35
C PHE A 12 1.99 1.40 8.79
N HIS A 13 0.87 1.29 9.52
CA HIS A 13 0.93 1.30 10.99
C HIS A 13 1.16 -0.12 11.46
N ALA A 14 2.24 -0.31 12.20
CA ALA A 14 2.94 -1.57 12.24
C ALA A 14 2.91 -2.12 13.68
N ALA A 15 2.14 -3.18 13.95
CA ALA A 15 2.23 -3.92 15.20
C ALA A 15 3.67 -4.47 15.41
N PRO A 16 4.17 -4.61 16.65
CA PRO A 16 5.60 -4.68 16.97
C PRO A 16 6.24 -6.08 16.79
N THR A 17 5.82 -6.88 15.82
CA THR A 17 6.36 -8.25 15.62
C THR A 17 7.40 -8.35 14.49
N GLU A 18 8.33 -9.29 14.66
CA GLU A 18 9.54 -9.53 13.84
C GLU A 18 9.31 -9.93 12.37
N GLU A 19 8.06 -10.10 11.91
CA GLU A 19 7.71 -10.48 10.53
C GLU A 19 8.07 -9.41 9.48
N LYS A 20 8.57 -8.25 9.89
CA LYS A 20 8.80 -7.06 9.04
C LYS A 20 10.08 -7.05 8.19
N ARG A 21 10.95 -8.07 8.26
CA ARG A 21 12.28 -7.95 7.65
C ARG A 21 12.32 -8.04 6.12
N ASP A 22 11.33 -8.63 5.46
CA ASP A 22 11.26 -8.58 3.98
C ASP A 22 10.43 -7.37 3.51
N ALA A 23 10.80 -6.19 4.02
CA ALA A 23 10.17 -4.92 3.69
C ALA A 23 10.14 -4.65 2.18
N HIS A 24 11.08 -5.24 1.42
CA HIS A 24 11.24 -5.16 -0.03
C HIS A 24 10.22 -5.96 -0.87
N THR A 25 9.38 -6.80 -0.25
CA THR A 25 8.49 -7.74 -0.98
C THR A 25 7.00 -7.57 -0.61
N SER A 26 6.66 -6.62 0.25
CA SER A 26 5.25 -6.43 0.64
C SER A 26 4.42 -5.79 -0.49
N VAL A 27 3.18 -6.26 -0.65
CA VAL A 27 2.18 -5.68 -1.57
C VAL A 27 2.06 -4.17 -1.34
N ARG A 28 2.07 -3.75 -0.08
CA ARG A 28 2.03 -2.34 0.32
C ARG A 28 3.18 -1.51 -0.22
N GLN A 29 4.42 -1.98 -0.08
CA GLN A 29 5.58 -1.22 -0.57
C GLN A 29 5.58 -1.14 -2.10
N SER A 30 5.18 -2.23 -2.77
CA SER A 30 5.02 -2.25 -4.23
C SER A 30 3.96 -1.23 -4.70
N CYS A 31 2.81 -1.17 -4.03
CA CYS A 31 1.79 -0.15 -4.32
C CYS A 31 2.28 1.28 -4.05
N ARG A 32 3.07 1.50 -2.98
CA ARG A 32 3.65 2.82 -2.69
C ARG A 32 4.59 3.29 -3.81
N GLN A 33 5.53 2.43 -4.22
CA GLN A 33 6.48 2.77 -5.29
C GLN A 33 5.76 3.06 -6.61
N LEU A 34 4.72 2.28 -6.93
CA LEU A 34 3.89 2.52 -8.10
C LEU A 34 3.09 3.83 -7.97
N ALA A 35 2.59 4.17 -6.79
CA ALA A 35 1.89 5.43 -6.54
C ALA A 35 2.80 6.64 -6.76
N ASP A 36 4.03 6.59 -6.24
CA ASP A 36 5.02 7.66 -6.45
C ASP A 36 5.32 7.83 -7.95
N PHE A 37 5.60 6.73 -8.66
CA PHE A 37 5.82 6.74 -10.12
C PHE A 37 4.63 7.34 -10.89
N LEU A 38 3.41 6.90 -10.58
CA LEU A 38 2.22 7.37 -11.29
C LEU A 38 1.89 8.83 -10.96
N ASN A 39 2.17 9.30 -9.74
CA ASN A 39 1.96 10.70 -9.36
C ASN A 39 2.83 11.65 -10.18
N GLU A 40 4.04 11.23 -10.54
CA GLU A 40 4.96 12.00 -11.38
C GLU A 40 4.56 12.00 -12.86
N LYS A 41 3.98 10.90 -13.36
CA LYS A 41 3.68 10.72 -14.79
C LYS A 41 2.29 11.19 -15.20
N VAL A 42 1.33 11.16 -14.29
CA VAL A 42 -0.07 11.47 -14.61
C VAL A 42 -0.39 12.93 -14.25
N PRO A 43 -0.88 13.74 -15.20
CA PRO A 43 -1.32 15.11 -14.93
C PRO A 43 -2.40 15.16 -13.85
N ASP A 44 -2.46 16.25 -13.10
CA ASP A 44 -3.51 16.44 -12.11
C ASP A 44 -4.89 16.51 -12.79
N GLY A 45 -5.86 15.78 -12.24
CA GLY A 45 -7.19 15.61 -12.83
C GLY A 45 -7.98 14.47 -12.19
N ARG A 46 -9.19 14.25 -12.70
CA ARG A 46 -10.10 13.21 -12.21
C ARG A 46 -9.48 11.82 -12.34
N GLU A 47 -8.79 11.58 -13.44
CA GLU A 47 -8.15 10.32 -13.78
C GLU A 47 -7.08 9.96 -12.76
N LYS A 48 -6.28 10.95 -12.32
CA LYS A 48 -5.25 10.76 -11.30
C LYS A 48 -5.86 10.38 -9.95
N VAL A 49 -6.97 11.02 -9.58
CA VAL A 49 -7.67 10.70 -8.33
C VAL A 49 -8.20 9.27 -8.37
N LEU A 50 -8.90 8.90 -9.46
CA LEU A 50 -9.46 7.54 -9.64
C LEU A 50 -8.36 6.48 -9.65
N MET A 51 -7.27 6.72 -10.38
CA MET A 51 -6.13 5.83 -10.44
C MET A 51 -5.54 5.57 -9.05
N MET A 52 -5.35 6.62 -8.24
CA MET A 52 -4.85 6.44 -6.87
C MET A 52 -5.83 5.66 -6.00
N THR A 53 -7.14 5.91 -6.12
CA THR A 53 -8.17 5.14 -5.41
C THR A 53 -8.14 3.66 -5.79
N HIS A 54 -8.01 3.33 -7.07
CA HIS A 54 -7.92 1.94 -7.51
C HIS A 54 -6.64 1.26 -7.04
N LEU A 55 -5.52 1.99 -6.97
CA LEU A 55 -4.28 1.45 -6.43
C LEU A 55 -4.37 1.15 -4.92
N GLU A 56 -5.14 1.94 -4.17
CA GLU A 56 -5.47 1.62 -2.78
C GLU A 56 -6.33 0.35 -2.67
N GLU A 57 -7.31 0.16 -3.55
CA GLU A 57 -8.13 -1.06 -3.60
C GLU A 57 -7.27 -2.30 -3.89
N VAL A 58 -6.32 -2.20 -4.83
CA VAL A 58 -5.34 -3.26 -5.11
C VAL A 58 -4.54 -3.61 -3.86
N MET A 59 -4.02 -2.59 -3.16
CA MET A 59 -3.28 -2.77 -1.92
C MET A 59 -4.15 -3.44 -0.84
N PHE A 60 -5.38 -2.96 -0.66
CA PHE A 60 -6.32 -3.47 0.34
C PHE A 60 -6.59 -4.97 0.13
N TRP A 61 -6.99 -5.36 -1.09
CA TRP A 61 -7.33 -6.75 -1.40
C TRP A 61 -6.11 -7.67 -1.36
N GLY A 62 -4.95 -7.21 -1.83
CA GLY A 62 -3.71 -7.99 -1.77
C GLY A 62 -3.27 -8.25 -0.32
N ASN A 63 -3.30 -7.23 0.54
CA ASN A 63 -2.99 -7.40 1.97
C ASN A 63 -4.03 -8.32 2.66
N ALA A 64 -5.31 -8.17 2.34
CA ALA A 64 -6.37 -9.01 2.91
C ALA A 64 -6.24 -10.48 2.49
N ALA A 65 -5.81 -10.75 1.26
CA ALA A 65 -5.53 -12.11 0.79
C ALA A 65 -4.36 -12.75 1.54
N LEU A 66 -3.26 -12.02 1.72
CA LEU A 66 -2.11 -12.47 2.49
C LEU A 66 -2.48 -12.76 3.96
N ALA A 67 -3.25 -11.87 4.59
CA ALA A 67 -3.72 -12.07 5.96
C ALA A 67 -4.63 -13.30 6.13
N ARG A 68 -5.48 -13.60 5.13
CA ARG A 68 -6.34 -14.80 5.16
C ARG A 68 -5.57 -16.10 4.91
N GLN A 69 -4.50 -16.06 4.10
CA GLN A 69 -3.71 -17.25 3.75
C GLN A 69 -2.58 -17.53 4.75
N ASN A 70 -2.15 -16.52 5.52
CA ASN A 70 -1.17 -16.65 6.60
C ASN A 70 -1.84 -16.46 7.98
N PRO A 71 -2.47 -17.50 8.56
CA PRO A 71 -3.20 -17.40 9.84
C PRO A 71 -2.33 -17.19 11.09
N GLN A 72 -1.01 -16.98 10.97
CA GLN A 72 -0.09 -16.79 12.10
C GLN A 72 -0.15 -15.35 12.63
N SER A 73 -1.29 -14.93 13.17
CA SER A 73 -1.37 -13.77 14.09
C SER A 73 -2.77 -13.60 14.72
N THR A 74 -3.40 -14.72 15.11
CA THR A 74 -4.44 -14.70 16.15
C THR A 74 -3.98 -15.55 17.32
N SER A 75 -3.11 -14.97 18.14
CA SER A 75 -2.83 -15.42 19.51
C SER A 75 -2.47 -14.17 20.31
N GLY A 76 -3.38 -13.71 21.16
CA GLY A 76 -3.23 -12.53 22.02
C GLY A 76 -4.53 -11.79 22.19
#